data_AF-A0A9D6H707-F1
#
_entry.id   AF-A0A9D6H707-F1
#
_cell.length_a   1.000
_cell.length_b   1.000
_cell.length_c   1.000
_cell.angle_alpha   90.00
_cell.angle_beta   90.00
_cell.angle_gamma   90.00
#
_symmetry.space_group_name_H-M   'P 1'
#
loop_
_entity.id
_entity.type
_entity.pdbx_description
1 polymer ?
#
loop_
_entity_poly.entity_id
_entity_poly.type
_entity_poly.pdbx_seq_one_letter_code
_entity_poly.pdbx_strand_id
1 'polypeptide(L)'
;MAHGSTVHGPNARESIDPAKELDAILSVFAALGYPREVVTQWSLPSSDVADLLRLAAESRARRVLEVGSFVGTSAFLMARALPDAEIHSVDPNLPLEIEFTAMGSADRSADLARRTLEIARDSAQRLGLDGRVHFHEGGFAVGATFALSDVAIPVIGPELCAREGPFDFAFIDGLHFEDAVEADIALALAHMTPDGVVALHDAIGYWGSHVRRAVHRILEGDPSLSFTHAPYLDLYRGIGTLARKGRATPPLEARAGAAFGDLGALTEHLARLLRTTFPRARFEPRDTIAQAIAAKIGAGAGDGPRVVLAFDAVDAIAPAEQESALARLLEGADAAVLGFSPPGEDGAAPAWARPLASRVAALDRLGFGAHDLVYPFLEPYTHPYGGPTALTRKTSALLDTVVAVRRGSDALGMRTASVRGEALTASSARALTDMRLQLLYGVRCFAAMRSARDAVDAGFAGLSAAHARQAELLAHWTAWRVHIGRLHFWRRPTVQG
;
A
#
# COMPACT_ATOMS: atom_id res chain seq x y z
N MET A 1 9.62 -50.67 20.75
CA MET A 1 9.22 -50.55 19.33
C MET A 1 8.20 -49.44 19.24
N ALA A 2 8.63 -48.24 18.89
CA ALA A 2 7.75 -47.09 18.68
C ALA A 2 7.64 -46.88 17.16
N HIS A 3 6.44 -47.06 16.61
CA HIS A 3 6.17 -46.78 15.20
C HIS A 3 6.18 -45.27 14.98
N GLY A 4 7.26 -44.78 14.38
CA GLY A 4 7.34 -43.43 13.83
C GLY A 4 6.38 -43.31 12.65
N SER A 5 5.24 -42.66 12.87
CA SER A 5 4.34 -42.22 11.81
C SER A 5 5.02 -41.09 11.06
N THR A 6 5.56 -41.38 9.88
CA THR A 6 5.95 -40.38 8.90
C THR A 6 4.69 -39.69 8.42
N VAL A 7 4.38 -38.53 9.02
CA VAL A 7 3.40 -37.59 8.46
C VAL A 7 3.90 -37.21 7.08
N HIS A 8 3.27 -37.76 6.04
CA HIS A 8 3.46 -37.27 4.69
C HIS A 8 3.08 -35.79 4.69
N GLY A 9 4.09 -34.93 4.54
CA GLY A 9 3.88 -33.49 4.41
C GLY A 9 2.87 -33.23 3.29
N PRO A 10 2.05 -32.17 3.40
CA PRO A 10 1.10 -31.82 2.35
C PRO A 10 1.83 -31.82 1.00
N ASN A 11 1.31 -32.57 0.03
CA ASN A 11 1.86 -32.68 -1.33
C ASN A 11 2.36 -31.30 -1.76
N ALA A 12 3.67 -31.21 -2.06
CA ALA A 12 4.26 -29.99 -2.57
C ALA A 12 3.57 -29.68 -3.90
N ARG A 13 2.50 -28.87 -3.86
CA ARG A 13 1.91 -28.29 -5.05
C ARG A 13 3.06 -27.58 -5.77
N GLU A 14 3.24 -27.89 -7.05
CA GLU A 14 4.21 -27.19 -7.88
C GLU A 14 3.99 -25.69 -7.71
N SER A 15 5.08 -24.96 -7.44
CA SER A 15 5.01 -23.51 -7.28
C SER A 15 4.49 -22.90 -8.58
N ILE A 16 3.37 -22.19 -8.52
CA ILE A 16 2.82 -21.45 -9.66
C ILE A 16 3.80 -20.31 -9.99
N ASP A 17 4.19 -20.18 -11.27
CA ASP A 17 4.99 -19.05 -11.76
C ASP A 17 4.04 -17.91 -12.21
N PRO A 18 3.99 -16.79 -11.48
CA PRO A 18 3.05 -15.71 -11.77
C PRO A 18 3.17 -15.13 -13.19
N ALA A 19 4.40 -14.99 -13.69
CA ALA A 19 4.64 -14.40 -15.00
C ALA A 19 4.16 -15.34 -16.11
N LYS A 20 4.40 -16.63 -15.96
CA LYS A 20 3.96 -17.65 -16.91
C LYS A 20 2.43 -17.78 -16.96
N GLU A 21 1.76 -17.75 -15.81
CA GLU A 21 0.29 -17.82 -15.76
C GLU A 21 -0.34 -16.58 -16.42
N LEU A 22 0.18 -15.39 -16.10
CA LEU A 22 -0.29 -14.16 -16.74
C LEU A 22 -0.08 -14.22 -18.26
N ASP A 23 1.08 -14.68 -18.72
CA ASP A 23 1.38 -14.80 -20.15
C ASP A 23 0.47 -15.79 -20.88
N ALA A 24 0.15 -16.92 -20.23
CA ALA A 24 -0.80 -17.89 -20.77
C ALA A 24 -2.21 -17.30 -20.92
N ILE A 25 -2.67 -16.52 -19.93
CA ILE A 25 -3.95 -15.82 -19.98
C ILE A 25 -3.95 -14.75 -21.10
N LEU A 26 -2.92 -13.91 -21.16
CA LEU A 26 -2.81 -12.85 -22.16
C LEU A 26 -2.70 -13.40 -23.60
N SER A 27 -2.10 -14.57 -23.77
CA SER A 27 -2.06 -15.26 -25.06
C SER A 27 -3.45 -15.68 -25.55
N VAL A 28 -4.37 -16.04 -24.65
CA VAL A 28 -5.77 -16.34 -25.01
C VAL A 28 -6.50 -15.11 -25.50
N PHE A 29 -6.33 -13.96 -24.83
CA PHE A 29 -6.91 -12.69 -25.27
C PHE A 29 -6.35 -12.25 -26.63
N ALA A 30 -5.04 -12.37 -26.85
CA ALA A 30 -4.42 -12.07 -28.13
C ALA A 30 -5.00 -12.94 -29.26
N ALA A 31 -5.24 -14.24 -29.01
CA ALA A 31 -5.88 -15.15 -29.95
C ALA A 31 -7.38 -14.87 -30.19
N LEU A 32 -7.99 -13.99 -29.40
CA LEU A 32 -9.35 -13.46 -29.59
C LEU A 32 -9.35 -12.08 -30.28
N GLY A 33 -8.19 -11.55 -30.64
CA GLY A 33 -8.04 -10.23 -31.28
C GLY A 33 -7.88 -9.07 -30.29
N TYR A 34 -7.55 -9.33 -29.04
CA TYR A 34 -7.29 -8.31 -28.02
C TYR A 34 -5.80 -8.31 -27.66
N PRO A 35 -5.02 -7.36 -28.22
CA PRO A 35 -3.59 -7.26 -27.94
C PRO A 35 -3.27 -7.17 -26.45
N ARG A 36 -2.06 -7.58 -26.08
CA ARG A 36 -1.61 -7.57 -24.69
C ARG A 36 -1.71 -6.17 -24.08
N GLU A 37 -1.34 -5.15 -24.85
CA GLU A 37 -1.32 -3.75 -24.46
C GLU A 37 -2.73 -3.26 -24.09
N VAL A 38 -3.73 -3.65 -24.87
CA VAL A 38 -5.15 -3.35 -24.64
C VAL A 38 -5.63 -3.96 -23.32
N VAL A 39 -5.31 -5.23 -23.07
CA VAL A 39 -5.75 -5.92 -21.84
C VAL A 39 -5.00 -5.43 -20.61
N THR A 40 -3.69 -5.23 -20.72
CA THR A 40 -2.80 -4.84 -19.60
C THR A 40 -2.94 -3.39 -19.17
N GLN A 41 -3.61 -2.55 -19.96
CA GLN A 41 -3.87 -1.17 -19.57
C GLN A 41 -4.83 -1.07 -18.35
N TRP A 42 -5.72 -2.06 -18.17
CA TRP A 42 -6.77 -2.06 -17.15
C TRP A 42 -6.92 -3.39 -16.43
N SER A 43 -5.92 -4.25 -16.55
CA SER A 43 -5.83 -5.45 -15.73
C SER A 43 -4.68 -5.33 -14.75
N LEU A 44 -4.66 -6.24 -13.78
CA LEU A 44 -3.67 -6.30 -12.73
C LEU A 44 -2.23 -6.16 -13.28
N PRO A 45 -1.42 -5.22 -12.75
CA PRO A 45 -0.03 -5.12 -13.15
C PRO A 45 0.73 -6.38 -12.74
N SER A 46 1.79 -6.72 -13.48
CA SER A 46 2.56 -7.94 -13.24
C SER A 46 3.10 -8.08 -11.80
N SER A 47 3.36 -6.96 -11.13
CA SER A 47 3.77 -6.90 -9.72
C SER A 47 2.70 -7.39 -8.76
N ASP A 48 1.42 -7.14 -9.06
CA ASP A 48 0.29 -7.54 -8.22
C ASP A 48 -0.18 -8.97 -8.50
N VAL A 49 0.12 -9.53 -9.68
CA VAL A 49 -0.22 -10.93 -10.00
C VAL A 49 0.40 -11.90 -9.02
N ALA A 50 1.66 -11.70 -8.63
CA ALA A 50 2.32 -12.56 -7.65
C ALA A 50 1.64 -12.49 -6.27
N ASP A 51 1.20 -11.31 -5.86
CA ASP A 51 0.49 -11.14 -4.59
C ASP A 51 -0.90 -11.75 -4.62
N LEU A 52 -1.66 -11.56 -5.71
CA LEU A 52 -2.99 -12.14 -5.87
C LEU A 52 -2.93 -13.68 -5.84
N LEU A 53 -2.03 -14.29 -6.63
CA LEU A 53 -1.88 -15.75 -6.67
C LEU A 53 -1.49 -16.32 -5.31
N ARG A 54 -0.56 -15.64 -4.60
CA ARG A 54 -0.15 -16.04 -3.26
C ARG A 54 -1.31 -15.95 -2.27
N LEU A 55 -2.02 -14.82 -2.22
CA LEU A 55 -3.15 -14.61 -1.32
C LEU A 55 -4.29 -15.59 -1.57
N ALA A 56 -4.63 -15.83 -2.84
CA ALA A 56 -5.63 -16.83 -3.22
C ALA A 56 -5.20 -18.24 -2.80
N ALA A 57 -3.96 -18.65 -3.06
CA ALA A 57 -3.47 -19.96 -2.65
C ALA A 57 -3.42 -20.14 -1.12
N GLU A 58 -3.02 -19.11 -0.38
CA GLU A 58 -2.96 -19.10 1.08
C GLU A 58 -4.36 -19.17 1.73
N SER A 59 -5.37 -18.56 1.12
CA SER A 59 -6.75 -18.57 1.64
C SER A 59 -7.38 -19.95 1.60
N ARG A 60 -6.96 -20.80 0.64
CA ARG A 60 -7.58 -22.12 0.37
C ARG A 60 -9.10 -22.02 0.19
N ALA A 61 -9.56 -20.88 -0.31
CA ALA A 61 -10.96 -20.61 -0.53
C ALA A 61 -11.60 -21.66 -1.44
N ARG A 62 -12.85 -22.02 -1.13
CA ARG A 62 -13.71 -22.83 -2.01
C ARG A 62 -14.69 -21.97 -2.76
N ARG A 63 -15.09 -20.84 -2.18
CA ARG A 63 -15.93 -19.84 -2.83
C ARG A 63 -15.25 -18.49 -2.80
N VAL A 64 -15.09 -17.92 -3.98
CA VAL A 64 -14.45 -16.64 -4.21
C VAL A 64 -15.46 -15.66 -4.77
N LEU A 65 -15.48 -14.46 -4.20
CA LEU A 65 -16.16 -13.30 -4.77
C LEU A 65 -15.12 -12.41 -5.47
N GLU A 66 -15.44 -11.93 -6.66
CA GLU A 66 -14.71 -10.85 -7.32
C GLU A 66 -15.67 -9.71 -7.68
N VAL A 67 -15.23 -8.48 -7.40
CA VAL A 67 -15.94 -7.24 -7.74
C VAL A 67 -15.06 -6.42 -8.67
N GLY A 68 -15.52 -6.16 -9.89
CA GLY A 68 -14.73 -5.49 -10.93
C GLY A 68 -13.96 -6.50 -11.79
N SER A 69 -14.67 -7.25 -12.63
CA SER A 69 -14.05 -8.29 -13.47
C SER A 69 -13.26 -7.71 -14.63
N PHE A 70 -13.75 -6.59 -15.20
CA PHE A 70 -13.40 -6.17 -16.55
C PHE A 70 -13.46 -7.36 -17.52
N VAL A 71 -12.35 -7.76 -18.15
CA VAL A 71 -12.29 -8.94 -19.05
C VAL A 71 -11.93 -10.26 -18.35
N GLY A 72 -11.84 -10.28 -17.01
CA GLY A 72 -11.73 -11.50 -16.20
C GLY A 72 -10.31 -11.97 -15.84
N THR A 73 -9.27 -11.17 -16.09
CA THR A 73 -7.87 -11.57 -15.86
C THR A 73 -7.60 -12.03 -14.42
N SER A 74 -8.03 -11.26 -13.42
CA SER A 74 -7.88 -11.60 -11.99
C SER A 74 -8.71 -12.82 -11.60
N ALA A 75 -9.93 -12.96 -12.12
CA ALA A 75 -10.75 -14.17 -11.96
C ALA A 75 -10.00 -15.43 -12.41
N PHE A 76 -9.36 -15.38 -13.59
CA PHE A 76 -8.61 -16.51 -14.13
C PHE A 76 -7.37 -16.84 -13.32
N LEU A 77 -6.64 -15.82 -12.85
CA LEU A 77 -5.50 -16.01 -11.94
C LEU A 77 -5.93 -16.71 -10.64
N MET A 78 -7.02 -16.25 -10.02
CA MET A 78 -7.55 -16.90 -8.82
C MET A 78 -8.02 -18.33 -9.11
N ALA A 79 -8.64 -18.60 -10.26
CA ALA A 79 -9.07 -19.95 -10.65
C ALA A 79 -7.90 -20.92 -10.88
N ARG A 80 -6.73 -20.40 -11.28
CA ARG A 80 -5.48 -21.17 -11.41
C ARG A 80 -4.86 -21.46 -10.04
N ALA A 81 -4.86 -20.48 -9.12
CA ALA A 81 -4.38 -20.66 -7.76
C ALA A 81 -5.26 -21.60 -6.91
N LEU A 82 -6.56 -21.63 -7.21
CA LEU A 82 -7.58 -22.38 -6.50
C LEU A 82 -8.30 -23.36 -7.46
N PRO A 83 -7.71 -24.54 -7.73
CA PRO A 83 -8.24 -25.47 -8.74
C PRO A 83 -9.63 -26.04 -8.40
N ASP A 84 -9.97 -26.07 -7.10
CA ASP A 84 -11.23 -26.64 -6.59
C ASP A 84 -12.26 -25.57 -6.19
N ALA A 85 -11.98 -24.29 -6.45
CA ALA A 85 -12.87 -23.20 -6.08
C ALA A 85 -13.85 -22.82 -7.19
N GLU A 86 -15.01 -22.35 -6.76
CA GLU A 86 -16.00 -21.61 -7.55
C GLU A 86 -15.74 -20.11 -7.40
N ILE A 87 -15.73 -19.38 -8.52
CA ILE A 87 -15.47 -17.94 -8.56
C ILE A 87 -16.69 -17.23 -9.10
N HIS A 88 -17.25 -16.32 -8.31
CA HIS A 88 -18.39 -15.48 -8.68
C HIS A 88 -17.87 -14.07 -8.91
N SER A 89 -17.88 -13.65 -10.16
CA SER A 89 -17.23 -12.43 -10.63
C SER A 89 -18.28 -11.45 -11.17
N VAL A 90 -18.30 -10.23 -10.63
CA VAL A 90 -19.33 -9.22 -10.88
C VAL A 90 -18.75 -8.03 -11.64
N ASP A 91 -19.41 -7.66 -12.74
CA ASP A 91 -19.04 -6.50 -13.55
C ASP A 91 -20.27 -5.85 -14.21
N PRO A 92 -20.29 -4.52 -14.42
CA PRO A 92 -21.34 -3.84 -15.18
C PRO A 92 -21.53 -4.35 -16.61
N ASN A 93 -20.53 -5.04 -17.18
CA ASN A 93 -20.56 -5.57 -18.55
C ASN A 93 -20.70 -4.48 -19.62
N LEU A 94 -20.01 -3.35 -19.48
CA LEU A 94 -20.11 -2.27 -20.48
C LEU A 94 -19.34 -2.66 -21.77
N PRO A 95 -19.71 -2.10 -22.93
CA PRO A 95 -18.87 -2.15 -24.12
C PRO A 95 -17.49 -1.56 -23.84
N LEU A 96 -16.44 -2.17 -24.39
CA LEU A 96 -15.06 -1.69 -24.26
C LEU A 96 -14.91 -0.23 -24.68
N GLU A 97 -15.66 0.23 -25.67
CA GLU A 97 -15.62 1.64 -26.11
C GLU A 97 -15.99 2.61 -24.99
N ILE A 98 -17.00 2.26 -24.17
CA ILE A 98 -17.46 3.07 -23.05
C ILE A 98 -16.36 3.10 -21.97
N GLU A 99 -15.89 1.92 -21.57
CA GLU A 99 -14.82 1.78 -20.58
C GLU A 99 -13.57 2.56 -21.02
N PHE A 100 -13.12 2.36 -22.25
CA PHE A 100 -11.91 2.99 -22.76
C PHE A 100 -12.03 4.50 -22.84
N THR A 101 -13.22 5.01 -23.14
CA THR A 101 -13.49 6.46 -23.15
C THR A 101 -13.51 7.04 -21.75
N ALA A 102 -14.24 6.41 -20.83
CA ALA A 102 -14.30 6.81 -19.43
C ALA A 102 -12.90 6.89 -18.80
N MET A 103 -12.02 5.98 -19.21
CA MET A 103 -10.70 5.83 -18.64
C MET A 103 -9.59 6.54 -19.44
N GLY A 104 -9.92 7.24 -20.53
CA GLY A 104 -8.95 7.99 -21.33
C GLY A 104 -7.94 7.11 -22.10
N SER A 105 -8.33 5.91 -22.50
CA SER A 105 -7.48 4.96 -23.19
C SER A 105 -7.22 5.35 -24.65
N ALA A 106 -5.93 5.38 -25.01
CA ALA A 106 -5.47 5.76 -26.33
C ALA A 106 -5.48 4.61 -27.34
N ASP A 107 -5.29 3.36 -26.89
CA ASP A 107 -5.33 2.20 -27.78
C ASP A 107 -6.77 1.88 -28.18
N ARG A 108 -7.00 1.77 -29.49
CA ARG A 108 -8.31 1.51 -30.11
C ARG A 108 -8.19 0.40 -31.17
N SER A 109 -7.16 -0.44 -31.08
CA SER A 109 -6.83 -1.46 -32.08
C SER A 109 -7.68 -2.74 -32.03
N ALA A 110 -8.51 -2.90 -30.99
CA ALA A 110 -9.39 -4.04 -30.78
C ALA A 110 -10.85 -3.75 -31.17
N ASP A 111 -11.70 -4.78 -31.18
CA ASP A 111 -13.16 -4.63 -31.33
C ASP A 111 -13.76 -4.02 -30.05
N LEU A 112 -14.02 -2.71 -30.08
CA LEU A 112 -14.50 -1.97 -28.92
C LEU A 112 -16.01 -2.09 -28.69
N ALA A 113 -16.76 -2.64 -29.66
CA ALA A 113 -18.20 -2.78 -29.54
C ALA A 113 -18.59 -3.95 -28.62
N ARG A 114 -17.68 -4.92 -28.43
CA ARG A 114 -17.89 -6.08 -27.57
C ARG A 114 -17.92 -5.70 -26.10
N ARG A 115 -18.77 -6.39 -25.34
CA ARG A 115 -18.93 -6.16 -23.90
C ARG A 115 -17.88 -6.95 -23.12
N THR A 116 -17.43 -6.40 -22.00
CA THR A 116 -16.34 -6.97 -21.19
C THR A 116 -16.58 -8.42 -20.77
N LEU A 117 -17.79 -8.78 -20.31
CA LEU A 117 -18.11 -10.15 -19.89
C LEU A 117 -18.34 -11.12 -21.07
N GLU A 118 -18.59 -10.64 -22.28
CA GLU A 118 -18.60 -11.52 -23.47
C GLU A 118 -17.18 -11.99 -23.77
N ILE A 119 -16.21 -11.08 -23.69
CA ILE A 119 -14.79 -11.37 -23.87
C ILE A 119 -14.30 -12.31 -22.76
N ALA A 120 -14.72 -12.05 -21.51
CA ALA A 120 -14.37 -12.87 -20.37
C ALA A 120 -14.89 -14.31 -20.51
N ARG A 121 -16.15 -14.50 -20.92
CA ARG A 121 -16.74 -15.84 -21.13
C ARG A 121 -16.04 -16.64 -22.22
N ASP A 122 -15.76 -16.03 -23.37
CA ASP A 122 -14.99 -16.69 -24.45
C ASP A 122 -13.58 -17.10 -23.99
N SER A 123 -12.94 -16.23 -23.20
CA SER A 123 -11.61 -16.49 -22.65
C SER A 123 -11.63 -17.62 -21.63
N ALA A 124 -12.64 -17.64 -20.74
CA ALA A 124 -12.85 -18.72 -19.78
C ALA A 124 -13.03 -20.08 -20.47
N GLN A 125 -13.83 -20.14 -21.54
CA GLN A 125 -14.02 -21.36 -22.33
C GLN A 125 -12.69 -21.84 -22.94
N ARG A 126 -11.90 -20.94 -23.53
CA ARG A 126 -10.59 -21.28 -24.10
C ARG A 126 -9.56 -21.72 -23.05
N LEU A 127 -9.69 -21.24 -21.82
CA LEU A 127 -8.85 -21.62 -20.68
C LEU A 127 -9.32 -22.90 -19.98
N GLY A 128 -10.52 -23.42 -20.32
CA GLY A 128 -11.15 -24.55 -19.63
C GLY A 128 -11.63 -24.20 -18.21
N LEU A 129 -12.10 -22.96 -18.03
CA LEU A 129 -12.50 -22.39 -16.73
C LEU A 129 -14.00 -22.05 -16.65
N ASP A 130 -14.76 -22.25 -17.73
CA ASP A 130 -16.19 -21.91 -17.86
C ASP A 130 -17.10 -22.69 -16.89
N GLY A 131 -16.65 -23.85 -16.41
CA GLY A 131 -17.35 -24.60 -15.35
C GLY A 131 -17.10 -24.10 -13.92
N ARG A 132 -16.18 -23.14 -13.70
CA ARG A 132 -15.77 -22.68 -12.36
C ARG A 132 -15.82 -21.17 -12.17
N VAL A 133 -15.75 -20.40 -13.25
CA VAL A 133 -15.81 -18.93 -13.21
C VAL A 133 -17.17 -18.48 -13.73
N HIS A 134 -17.98 -17.92 -12.83
CA HIS A 134 -19.34 -17.48 -13.08
C HIS A 134 -19.38 -15.95 -13.13
N PHE A 135 -19.68 -15.41 -14.31
CA PHE A 135 -19.76 -13.96 -14.55
C PHE A 135 -21.18 -13.43 -14.44
N HIS A 136 -21.38 -12.46 -13.55
CA HIS A 136 -22.66 -11.83 -13.24
C HIS A 136 -22.66 -10.37 -13.73
N GLU A 137 -23.66 -10.00 -14.52
CA GLU A 137 -23.80 -8.64 -15.06
C GLU A 137 -24.56 -7.74 -14.07
N GLY A 138 -23.90 -6.68 -13.60
CA GLY A 138 -24.49 -5.67 -12.73
C GLY A 138 -23.46 -4.98 -11.83
N GLY A 139 -23.93 -4.02 -11.05
CA GLY A 139 -23.17 -3.38 -9.99
C GLY A 139 -23.19 -4.24 -8.74
N PHE A 140 -22.10 -4.25 -7.97
CA PHE A 140 -22.02 -5.06 -6.75
C PHE A 140 -22.80 -4.43 -5.58
N ALA A 141 -22.22 -3.50 -4.82
CA ALA A 141 -22.98 -2.77 -3.79
C ALA A 141 -23.63 -1.48 -4.34
N VAL A 142 -23.05 -0.91 -5.40
CA VAL A 142 -23.54 0.30 -6.06
C VAL A 142 -23.62 0.10 -7.58
N GLY A 143 -24.49 0.86 -8.25
CA GLY A 143 -24.63 0.85 -9.71
C GLY A 143 -23.78 1.91 -10.42
N ALA A 144 -22.87 2.56 -9.70
CA ALA A 144 -21.98 3.58 -10.26
C ALA A 144 -20.84 2.94 -11.05
N THR A 145 -20.38 3.62 -12.10
CA THR A 145 -19.25 3.19 -12.95
C THR A 145 -18.38 4.40 -13.32
N PHE A 146 -17.22 4.16 -13.95
CA PHE A 146 -16.41 5.24 -14.52
C PHE A 146 -17.09 5.94 -15.71
N ALA A 147 -18.07 5.29 -16.35
CA ALA A 147 -18.77 5.78 -17.54
C ALA A 147 -19.73 6.96 -17.31
N LEU A 148 -19.64 7.63 -16.16
CA LEU A 148 -20.52 8.72 -15.72
C LEU A 148 -22.00 8.30 -15.61
N SER A 149 -22.87 9.22 -15.21
CA SER A 149 -24.27 8.97 -14.82
C SER A 149 -25.23 8.52 -15.92
N ASP A 150 -24.74 8.31 -17.14
CA ASP A 150 -25.61 8.12 -18.32
C ASP A 150 -26.03 6.66 -18.53
N VAL A 151 -25.38 5.71 -17.85
CA VAL A 151 -25.73 4.28 -17.92
C VAL A 151 -26.20 3.78 -16.55
N ALA A 152 -27.49 3.48 -16.45
CA ALA A 152 -28.06 2.90 -15.24
C ALA A 152 -27.68 1.41 -15.13
N ILE A 153 -26.88 1.06 -14.13
CA ILE A 153 -26.48 -0.33 -13.85
C ILE A 153 -27.30 -0.87 -12.67
N PRO A 154 -28.02 -2.01 -12.82
CA PRO A 154 -28.73 -2.62 -11.72
C PRO A 154 -27.75 -3.14 -10.67
N VAL A 155 -28.07 -2.93 -9.39
CA VAL A 155 -27.30 -3.47 -8.26
C VAL A 155 -27.76 -4.90 -7.99
N ILE A 156 -26.83 -5.87 -8.09
CA ILE A 156 -27.11 -7.30 -7.96
C ILE A 156 -26.41 -7.95 -6.76
N GLY A 157 -25.43 -7.28 -6.15
CA GLY A 157 -24.59 -7.84 -5.09
C GLY A 157 -25.37 -8.43 -3.91
N PRO A 158 -26.41 -7.76 -3.37
CA PRO A 158 -27.19 -8.32 -2.26
C PRO A 158 -27.85 -9.66 -2.58
N GLU A 159 -28.46 -9.80 -3.76
CA GLU A 159 -29.09 -11.06 -4.18
C GLU A 159 -28.04 -12.15 -4.44
N LEU A 160 -26.94 -11.78 -5.11
CA LEU A 160 -25.84 -12.70 -5.38
C LEU A 160 -25.24 -13.24 -4.08
N CYS A 161 -24.93 -12.36 -3.12
CA CYS A 161 -24.34 -12.76 -1.85
C CYS A 161 -25.27 -13.65 -1.03
N ALA A 162 -26.58 -13.38 -1.06
CA ALA A 162 -27.57 -14.22 -0.37
C ALA A 162 -27.65 -15.64 -0.97
N ARG A 163 -27.43 -15.77 -2.28
CA ARG A 163 -27.52 -17.06 -2.99
C ARG A 163 -26.23 -17.88 -2.93
N GLU A 164 -25.09 -17.24 -3.15
CA GLU A 164 -23.81 -17.93 -3.36
C GLU A 164 -22.91 -17.92 -2.11
N GLY A 165 -23.16 -17.00 -1.17
CA GLY A 165 -22.42 -16.89 0.08
C GLY A 165 -22.63 -18.09 1.02
N PRO A 166 -21.86 -18.15 2.13
CA PRO A 166 -20.76 -17.24 2.46
C PRO A 166 -19.51 -17.48 1.61
N PHE A 167 -18.67 -16.46 1.47
CA PHE A 167 -17.41 -16.51 0.73
C PHE A 167 -16.20 -16.66 1.66
N ASP A 168 -15.18 -17.36 1.21
CA ASP A 168 -13.92 -17.52 1.95
C ASP A 168 -12.90 -16.44 1.57
N PHE A 169 -12.98 -15.94 0.35
CA PHE A 169 -12.10 -14.92 -0.20
C PHE A 169 -12.90 -13.97 -1.08
N ALA A 170 -12.67 -12.66 -0.93
CA ALA A 170 -13.20 -11.65 -1.83
C ALA A 170 -12.05 -10.83 -2.40
N PHE A 171 -12.08 -10.53 -3.70
CA PHE A 171 -11.17 -9.60 -4.36
C PHE A 171 -11.96 -8.41 -4.91
N ILE A 172 -11.66 -7.21 -4.42
CA ILE A 172 -12.37 -5.98 -4.78
C ILE A 172 -11.43 -5.10 -5.61
N ASP A 173 -11.77 -4.92 -6.88
CA ASP A 173 -11.12 -4.05 -7.87
C ASP A 173 -12.17 -3.34 -8.75
N GLY A 174 -13.29 -2.96 -8.12
CA GLY A 174 -14.39 -2.24 -8.76
C GLY A 174 -14.11 -0.74 -8.88
N LEU A 175 -15.14 0.07 -8.67
CA LEU A 175 -15.02 1.54 -8.76
C LEU A 175 -14.22 2.10 -7.57
N HIS A 176 -13.09 2.76 -7.83
CA HIS A 176 -12.18 3.26 -6.78
C HIS A 176 -12.59 4.59 -6.12
N PHE A 177 -13.88 4.91 -6.06
CA PHE A 177 -14.38 6.03 -5.25
C PHE A 177 -14.64 5.58 -3.81
N GLU A 178 -14.33 6.44 -2.83
CA GLU A 178 -14.38 6.09 -1.40
C GLU A 178 -15.72 5.45 -0.99
N ASP A 179 -16.85 6.07 -1.34
CA ASP A 179 -18.17 5.57 -0.94
C ASP A 179 -18.52 4.24 -1.64
N ALA A 180 -18.07 4.03 -2.88
CA ALA A 180 -18.28 2.78 -3.61
C ALA A 180 -17.44 1.64 -3.01
N VAL A 181 -16.15 1.90 -2.76
CA VAL A 181 -15.24 0.94 -2.10
C VAL A 181 -15.74 0.61 -0.69
N GLU A 182 -16.20 1.59 0.09
CA GLU A 182 -16.75 1.37 1.43
C GLU A 182 -17.99 0.46 1.37
N ALA A 183 -18.91 0.72 0.42
CA ALA A 183 -20.10 -0.08 0.23
C ALA A 183 -19.78 -1.52 -0.21
N ASP A 184 -18.85 -1.70 -1.14
CA ASP A 184 -18.42 -3.02 -1.62
C ASP A 184 -17.75 -3.83 -0.50
N ILE A 185 -16.85 -3.22 0.29
CA ILE A 185 -16.24 -3.87 1.45
C ILE A 185 -17.30 -4.28 2.47
N ALA A 186 -18.22 -3.37 2.81
CA ALA A 186 -19.26 -3.63 3.80
C ALA A 186 -20.17 -4.80 3.39
N LEU A 187 -20.62 -4.81 2.13
CA LEU A 187 -21.47 -5.88 1.61
C LEU A 187 -20.74 -7.22 1.55
N ALA A 188 -19.48 -7.22 1.09
CA ALA A 188 -18.66 -8.42 1.06
C ALA A 188 -18.47 -8.99 2.48
N LEU A 189 -18.01 -8.18 3.43
CA LEU A 189 -17.76 -8.59 4.83
C LEU A 189 -18.99 -9.19 5.51
N ALA A 190 -20.20 -8.70 5.21
CA ALA A 190 -21.45 -9.24 5.74
C ALA A 190 -21.74 -10.68 5.29
N HIS A 191 -21.10 -11.13 4.19
CA HIS A 191 -21.27 -12.45 3.59
C HIS A 191 -19.96 -13.24 3.52
N MET A 192 -18.92 -12.83 4.24
CA MET A 192 -17.71 -13.62 4.43
C MET A 192 -17.90 -14.67 5.51
N THR A 193 -17.16 -15.78 5.42
CA THR A 193 -16.94 -16.67 6.56
C THR A 193 -16.17 -15.93 7.67
N PRO A 194 -16.22 -16.39 8.95
CA PRO A 194 -15.50 -15.72 10.04
C PRO A 194 -13.99 -15.59 9.82
N ASP A 195 -13.38 -16.55 9.12
CA ASP A 195 -11.95 -16.57 8.75
C ASP A 195 -11.68 -15.98 7.35
N GLY A 196 -12.72 -15.47 6.70
CA GLY A 196 -12.65 -14.95 5.34
C GLY A 196 -11.74 -13.73 5.21
N VAL A 197 -11.16 -13.57 4.04
CA VAL A 197 -10.25 -12.47 3.72
C VAL A 197 -10.80 -11.64 2.57
N VAL A 198 -10.80 -10.32 2.72
CA VAL A 198 -11.10 -9.37 1.64
C VAL A 198 -9.79 -8.77 1.16
N ALA A 199 -9.39 -9.06 -0.07
CA ALA A 199 -8.30 -8.41 -0.76
C ALA A 199 -8.83 -7.22 -1.57
N LEU A 200 -8.10 -6.11 -1.56
CA LEU A 200 -8.45 -4.88 -2.26
C LEU A 200 -7.30 -4.51 -3.18
N HIS A 201 -7.59 -4.27 -4.44
CA HIS A 201 -6.61 -3.70 -5.35
C HIS A 201 -6.42 -2.20 -5.06
N ASP A 202 -5.36 -1.63 -5.62
CA ASP A 202 -5.09 -0.19 -5.54
C ASP A 202 -5.08 0.41 -4.13
N ALA A 203 -4.71 -0.36 -3.10
CA ALA A 203 -4.45 0.16 -1.75
C ALA A 203 -3.21 1.07 -1.69
N ILE A 204 -2.31 0.95 -2.67
CA ILE A 204 -1.17 1.83 -2.95
C ILE A 204 -1.28 2.28 -4.40
N GLY A 205 -0.84 3.50 -4.71
CA GLY A 205 -0.89 4.03 -6.06
C GLY A 205 -1.78 5.26 -6.18
N TYR A 206 -2.18 5.55 -7.42
CA TYR A 206 -3.01 6.71 -7.76
C TYR A 206 -4.35 6.70 -7.01
N TRP A 207 -5.01 5.55 -6.95
CA TRP A 207 -6.30 5.38 -6.26
C TRP A 207 -6.17 5.07 -4.76
N GLY A 208 -4.93 4.84 -4.27
CA GLY A 208 -4.66 4.39 -2.91
C GLY A 208 -5.25 5.24 -1.80
N SER A 209 -5.37 6.55 -1.98
CA SER A 209 -6.03 7.39 -0.98
C SER A 209 -7.52 7.09 -0.86
N HIS A 210 -8.22 6.83 -1.96
CA HIS A 210 -9.65 6.53 -1.93
C HIS A 210 -9.91 5.17 -1.27
N VAL A 211 -9.17 4.15 -1.68
CA VAL A 211 -9.27 2.79 -1.12
C VAL A 211 -8.95 2.81 0.38
N ARG A 212 -7.85 3.47 0.80
CA ARG A 212 -7.49 3.53 2.22
C ARG A 212 -8.48 4.32 3.07
N ARG A 213 -9.07 5.42 2.55
CA ARG A 213 -10.11 6.16 3.29
C ARG A 213 -11.34 5.29 3.53
N ALA A 214 -11.79 4.55 2.52
CA ALA A 214 -12.88 3.58 2.67
C ALA A 214 -12.54 2.49 3.69
N VAL A 215 -11.35 1.89 3.60
CA VAL A 215 -10.86 0.91 4.58
C VAL A 215 -10.82 1.50 6.00
N HIS A 216 -10.36 2.74 6.17
CA HIS A 216 -10.33 3.40 7.47
C HIS A 216 -11.73 3.59 8.05
N ARG A 217 -12.74 3.93 7.23
CA ARG A 217 -14.13 4.00 7.67
C ARG A 217 -14.63 2.66 8.20
N ILE A 218 -14.31 1.58 7.50
CA ILE A 218 -14.63 0.21 7.94
C ILE A 218 -13.95 -0.13 9.26
N LEU A 219 -12.66 0.20 9.43
CA LEU A 219 -11.92 -0.06 10.67
C LEU A 219 -12.40 0.79 11.86
N GLU A 220 -12.96 1.97 11.60
CA GLU A 220 -13.61 2.80 12.63
C GLU A 220 -14.90 2.15 13.16
N GLY A 221 -15.64 1.44 12.30
CA GLY A 221 -16.89 0.77 12.64
C GLY A 221 -16.73 -0.66 13.16
N ASP A 222 -15.73 -1.41 12.68
CA ASP A 222 -15.45 -2.79 13.08
C ASP A 222 -14.02 -2.93 13.62
N PRO A 223 -13.83 -2.82 14.94
CA PRO A 223 -12.52 -2.94 15.54
C PRO A 223 -12.02 -4.39 15.55
N SER A 224 -12.75 -5.41 15.11
CA SER A 224 -12.21 -6.77 15.04
C SER A 224 -11.41 -7.03 13.76
N LEU A 225 -11.39 -6.07 12.83
CA LEU A 225 -10.62 -6.15 11.59
C LEU A 225 -9.20 -5.60 11.74
N SER A 226 -8.33 -6.14 10.91
CA SER A 226 -6.96 -5.69 10.67
C SER A 226 -6.78 -5.46 9.18
N PHE A 227 -5.96 -4.46 8.83
CA PHE A 227 -5.64 -4.12 7.45
C PHE A 227 -4.15 -4.26 7.22
N THR A 228 -3.75 -4.81 6.06
CA THR A 228 -2.35 -4.87 5.65
C THR A 228 -2.18 -4.63 4.16
N HIS A 229 -1.17 -3.87 3.74
CA HIS A 229 -0.73 -3.70 2.35
C HIS A 229 0.81 -3.68 2.29
N ALA A 230 1.38 -3.77 1.09
CA ALA A 230 2.83 -3.73 0.91
C ALA A 230 3.47 -2.42 1.42
N PRO A 231 4.78 -2.37 1.67
CA PRO A 231 5.47 -1.13 2.02
C PRO A 231 5.30 -0.03 0.96
N TYR A 232 5.28 1.25 1.36
CA TYR A 232 5.27 2.37 0.39
C TYR A 232 6.56 2.47 -0.45
N LEU A 233 7.58 1.70 -0.10
CA LEU A 233 8.77 1.53 -0.94
C LEU A 233 8.47 0.70 -2.19
N ASP A 234 7.46 -0.19 -2.12
CA ASP A 234 7.05 -1.08 -3.19
C ASP A 234 5.84 -0.47 -3.92
N LEU A 235 6.03 0.70 -4.55
CA LEU A 235 4.95 1.52 -5.13
C LEU A 235 4.03 0.82 -6.12
N TYR A 236 4.45 -0.31 -6.68
CA TYR A 236 3.72 -1.08 -7.67
C TYR A 236 3.02 -2.33 -7.09
N ARG A 237 3.04 -2.50 -5.76
CA ARG A 237 2.32 -3.58 -5.07
C ARG A 237 1.04 -2.99 -4.46
N GLY A 238 -0.01 -2.92 -5.26
CA GLY A 238 -1.27 -2.28 -4.94
C GLY A 238 -2.19 -3.10 -4.03
N ILE A 239 -1.97 -4.40 -3.85
CA ILE A 239 -2.93 -5.24 -3.11
C ILE A 239 -2.83 -5.04 -1.58
N GLY A 240 -3.96 -4.70 -0.96
CA GLY A 240 -4.19 -4.73 0.48
C GLY A 240 -5.13 -5.87 0.91
N THR A 241 -5.15 -6.21 2.20
CA THR A 241 -6.01 -7.25 2.77
C THR A 241 -6.67 -6.79 4.06
N LEU A 242 -7.97 -6.99 4.18
CA LEU A 242 -8.77 -6.91 5.41
C LEU A 242 -9.10 -8.31 5.93
N ALA A 243 -8.81 -8.56 7.20
CA ALA A 243 -9.08 -9.84 7.86
C ALA A 243 -9.29 -9.68 9.37
N ARG A 244 -10.00 -10.64 10.00
CA ARG A 244 -10.18 -10.73 11.47
C ARG A 244 -8.97 -11.28 12.21
N LYS A 245 -7.89 -11.58 11.48
CA LYS A 245 -6.65 -12.13 12.02
C LYS A 245 -5.54 -11.10 11.94
N GLY A 246 -5.04 -10.69 13.11
CA GLY A 246 -3.86 -9.85 13.19
C GLY A 246 -2.61 -10.56 12.66
N ARG A 247 -1.70 -9.79 12.04
CA ARG A 247 -0.39 -10.27 11.60
C ARG A 247 0.66 -10.08 12.70
N ALA A 248 1.76 -10.82 12.61
CA ALA A 248 2.91 -10.54 13.45
C ALA A 248 3.52 -9.19 13.03
N THR A 249 3.86 -8.35 13.99
CA THR A 249 4.47 -7.04 13.75
C THR A 249 5.87 -7.00 14.35
N PRO A 250 6.87 -6.44 13.66
CA PRO A 250 8.18 -6.19 14.26
C PRO A 250 8.09 -5.28 15.50
N PRO A 251 9.02 -5.40 16.46
CA PRO A 251 9.10 -4.49 17.60
C PRO A 251 9.19 -3.02 17.19
N LEU A 252 8.70 -2.11 18.03
CA LEU A 252 8.67 -0.66 17.78
C LEU A 252 10.02 -0.11 17.29
N GLU A 253 11.13 -0.54 17.87
CA GLU A 253 12.48 -0.08 17.51
C GLU A 253 12.86 -0.49 16.09
N ALA A 254 12.49 -1.70 15.67
CA ALA A 254 12.73 -2.16 14.30
C ALA A 254 11.91 -1.34 13.31
N ARG A 255 10.64 -1.06 13.62
CA ARG A 255 9.75 -0.26 12.77
C ARG A 255 10.22 1.19 12.65
N ALA A 256 10.53 1.82 13.77
CA ALA A 256 11.07 3.17 13.79
C ALA A 256 12.46 3.23 13.13
N GLY A 257 13.30 2.20 13.28
CA GLY A 257 14.58 2.09 12.60
C GLY A 257 14.42 2.03 11.08
N ALA A 258 13.50 1.20 10.59
CA ALA A 258 13.14 1.17 9.17
C ALA A 258 12.59 2.51 8.67
N ALA A 259 11.79 3.19 9.50
CA ALA A 259 11.17 4.46 9.15
C ALA A 259 12.16 5.65 9.12
N PHE A 260 13.08 5.75 10.07
CA PHE A 260 13.91 6.96 10.23
C PHE A 260 15.40 6.74 9.99
N GLY A 261 15.87 5.48 9.97
CA GLY A 261 17.28 5.12 9.87
C GLY A 261 18.05 5.36 11.17
N ASP A 262 18.07 6.60 11.66
CA ASP A 262 18.77 7.02 12.89
C ASP A 262 17.78 7.29 14.03
N LEU A 263 17.59 6.29 14.89
CA LEU A 263 16.78 6.41 16.11
C LEU A 263 17.36 7.40 17.12
N GLY A 264 18.68 7.58 17.15
CA GLY A 264 19.35 8.54 18.02
C GLY A 264 18.98 9.97 17.63
N ALA A 265 19.01 10.28 16.34
CA ALA A 265 18.58 11.57 15.80
C ALA A 265 17.09 11.82 16.03
N LEU A 266 16.23 10.80 15.83
CA LEU A 266 14.79 10.90 16.11
C LEU A 266 14.51 11.27 17.56
N THR A 267 15.07 10.50 18.49
CA THR A 267 14.84 10.70 19.93
C THR A 267 15.42 12.02 20.43
N GLU A 268 16.54 12.48 19.87
CA GLU A 268 17.12 13.81 20.13
C GLU A 268 16.22 14.94 19.66
N HIS A 269 15.65 14.80 18.47
CA HIS A 269 14.76 15.80 17.91
C HIS A 269 13.46 15.90 18.72
N LEU A 270 12.85 14.76 19.02
CA LEU A 270 11.67 14.69 19.88
C LEU A 270 11.94 15.25 21.28
N ALA A 271 13.07 14.92 21.91
CA ALA A 271 13.43 15.45 23.22
C ALA A 271 13.56 16.99 23.21
N ARG A 272 14.14 17.59 22.16
CA ARG A 272 14.21 19.05 21.99
C ARG A 272 12.82 19.68 21.81
N LEU A 273 11.98 19.08 20.98
CA LEU A 273 10.61 19.54 20.75
C LEU A 273 9.80 19.51 22.04
N LEU A 274 9.85 18.39 22.77
CA LEU A 274 9.08 18.21 24.00
C LEU A 274 9.54 19.11 25.13
N ARG A 275 10.85 19.37 25.28
CA ARG A 275 11.36 20.37 26.23
C ARG A 275 10.80 21.76 25.99
N THR A 276 10.70 22.16 24.72
CA THR A 276 10.16 23.46 24.32
C THR A 276 8.65 23.51 24.51
N THR A 277 7.94 22.44 24.17
CA THR A 277 6.48 22.36 24.23
C THR A 277 5.98 22.29 25.68
N PHE A 278 6.67 21.52 26.53
CA PHE A 278 6.28 21.28 27.92
C PHE A 278 7.42 21.64 28.88
N PRO A 279 7.72 22.93 29.04
CA PRO A 279 8.79 23.35 29.94
C PRO A 279 8.45 22.94 31.37
N ARG A 280 9.44 22.36 32.07
CA ARG A 280 9.34 21.87 33.46
C ARG A 280 8.39 20.68 33.67
N ALA A 281 7.85 20.08 32.61
CA ALA A 281 7.02 18.89 32.75
C ALA A 281 7.79 17.69 33.31
N ARG A 282 7.05 16.82 34.01
CA ARG A 282 7.52 15.49 34.41
C ARG A 282 7.10 14.48 33.35
N PHE A 283 8.07 13.97 32.61
CA PHE A 283 7.83 13.01 31.54
C PHE A 283 7.82 11.57 32.08
N GLU A 284 6.75 10.83 31.80
CA GLU A 284 6.59 9.43 32.19
C GLU A 284 6.60 8.52 30.95
N PRO A 285 7.75 7.89 30.64
CA PRO A 285 7.87 7.04 29.46
C PRO A 285 7.21 5.67 29.65
N ARG A 286 6.60 5.15 28.58
CA ARG A 286 5.82 3.89 28.62
C ARG A 286 6.32 2.80 27.67
N ASP A 287 7.26 3.14 26.79
CA ASP A 287 7.96 2.21 25.90
C ASP A 287 9.41 2.65 25.71
N THR A 288 10.18 1.86 24.95
CA THR A 288 11.63 2.02 24.77
C THR A 288 12.01 3.31 24.05
N ILE A 289 11.25 3.72 23.03
CA ILE A 289 11.46 5.01 22.36
C ILE A 289 11.16 6.16 23.32
N ALA A 290 10.05 6.08 24.07
CA ALA A 290 9.72 7.06 25.09
C ALA A 290 10.81 7.17 26.17
N GLN A 291 11.39 6.05 26.61
CA GLN A 291 12.49 6.02 27.58
C GLN A 291 13.73 6.74 27.03
N ALA A 292 14.11 6.48 25.77
CA ALA A 292 15.24 7.14 25.12
C ALA A 292 15.02 8.66 24.99
N ILE A 293 13.78 9.08 24.69
CA ILE A 293 13.41 10.51 24.64
C ILE A 293 13.51 11.13 26.04
N ALA A 294 12.89 10.51 27.06
CA ALA A 294 12.90 11.01 28.42
C ALA A 294 14.32 11.14 29.00
N ALA A 295 15.20 10.17 28.71
CA ALA A 295 16.61 10.22 29.10
C ALA A 295 17.35 11.45 28.52
N LYS A 296 17.04 11.83 27.27
CA LYS A 296 17.62 13.01 26.60
C LYS A 296 17.03 14.34 27.06
N ILE A 297 15.78 14.33 27.54
CA ILE A 297 15.17 15.49 28.20
C ILE A 297 15.85 15.77 29.55
N GLY A 298 16.18 14.70 30.29
CA GLY A 298 16.71 14.75 31.64
C GLY A 298 15.62 14.66 32.72
N ALA A 299 16.00 14.28 33.94
CA ALA A 299 15.07 14.20 35.06
C ALA A 299 14.59 15.61 35.45
N GLY A 300 13.34 15.94 35.13
CA GLY A 300 12.67 17.12 35.67
C GLY A 300 12.35 16.89 37.15
N ALA A 301 13.12 17.50 38.05
CA ALA A 301 12.95 17.37 39.50
C ALA A 301 11.86 18.31 40.07
N GLY A 302 10.81 18.63 39.31
CA GLY A 302 9.84 19.67 39.67
C GLY A 302 8.38 19.21 39.72
N ASP A 303 7.55 20.00 40.41
CA ASP A 303 6.08 19.88 40.50
C ASP A 303 5.36 20.32 39.20
N GLY A 304 5.99 20.09 38.05
CA GLY A 304 5.41 20.42 36.75
C GLY A 304 4.33 19.43 36.31
N PRO A 305 3.62 19.74 35.21
CA PRO A 305 2.57 18.88 34.69
C PRO A 305 3.13 17.50 34.32
N ARG A 306 2.32 16.47 34.58
CA ARG A 306 2.61 15.08 34.24
C ARG A 306 2.30 14.82 32.77
N VAL A 307 3.34 14.51 31.99
CA VAL A 307 3.25 14.22 30.56
C VAL A 307 3.62 12.76 30.29
N VAL A 308 2.67 11.98 29.81
CA VAL A 308 2.91 10.58 29.42
C VAL A 308 3.50 10.51 28.02
N LEU A 309 4.53 9.68 27.80
CA LEU A 309 5.12 9.43 26.48
C LEU A 309 4.89 7.97 26.08
N ALA A 310 4.22 7.73 24.94
CA ALA A 310 3.97 6.40 24.40
C ALA A 310 3.87 6.42 22.87
N PHE A 311 4.60 5.55 22.17
CA PHE A 311 4.68 5.46 20.71
C PHE A 311 4.25 4.10 20.15
N ASP A 312 3.94 3.12 21.00
CA ASP A 312 3.34 1.84 20.56
C ASP A 312 2.47 1.15 21.61
N ALA A 313 2.15 1.84 22.70
CA ALA A 313 1.52 1.21 23.87
C ALA A 313 0.06 0.79 23.66
N VAL A 314 -0.56 1.13 22.51
CA VAL A 314 -2.00 0.87 22.26
C VAL A 314 -2.22 0.05 20.99
N ASP A 315 -1.60 0.42 19.87
CA ASP A 315 -1.85 -0.22 18.56
C ASP A 315 -1.41 -1.70 18.49
N ALA A 316 -0.45 -2.10 19.33
CA ALA A 316 0.01 -3.49 19.43
C ALA A 316 -0.96 -4.40 20.22
N ILE A 317 -1.92 -3.83 20.95
CA ILE A 317 -2.85 -4.57 21.81
C ILE A 317 -4.09 -4.98 21.02
N ALA A 318 -4.67 -6.14 21.39
CA ALA A 318 -5.92 -6.61 20.82
C ALA A 318 -7.04 -5.54 20.93
N PRO A 319 -7.90 -5.40 19.90
CA PRO A 319 -8.80 -4.25 19.79
C PRO A 319 -9.76 -4.07 20.97
N ALA A 320 -10.25 -5.17 21.55
CA ALA A 320 -11.16 -5.17 22.69
C ALA A 320 -10.54 -4.54 23.96
N GLU A 321 -9.22 -4.48 24.07
CA GLU A 321 -8.51 -3.98 25.24
C GLU A 321 -7.94 -2.56 25.04
N GLN A 322 -7.92 -2.05 23.80
CA GLN A 322 -7.23 -0.81 23.45
C GLN A 322 -7.79 0.41 24.20
N GLU A 323 -9.11 0.52 24.34
CA GLU A 323 -9.73 1.65 25.04
C GLU A 323 -9.41 1.63 26.54
N SER A 324 -9.47 0.45 27.16
CA SER A 324 -9.06 0.27 28.57
C SER A 324 -7.56 0.53 28.77
N ALA A 325 -6.72 0.10 27.83
CA ALA A 325 -5.29 0.36 27.86
C ALA A 325 -4.98 1.85 27.75
N LEU A 326 -5.66 2.57 26.83
CA LEU A 326 -5.52 4.01 26.68
C LEU A 326 -6.00 4.76 27.93
N ALA A 327 -7.12 4.35 28.53
CA ALA A 327 -7.62 4.95 29.77
C ALA A 327 -6.60 4.82 30.92
N ARG A 328 -6.04 3.62 31.13
CA ARG A 328 -4.99 3.37 32.14
C ARG A 328 -3.71 4.17 31.85
N LEU A 329 -3.34 4.26 30.57
CA LEU A 329 -2.17 5.02 30.13
C LEU A 329 -2.28 6.50 30.53
N LEU A 330 -3.50 7.06 30.46
CA LEU A 330 -3.80 8.48 30.67
C LEU A 330 -4.31 8.81 32.08
N GLU A 331 -4.43 7.81 32.96
CA GLU A 331 -4.92 7.99 34.33
C GLU A 331 -4.05 8.99 35.08
N GLY A 332 -4.63 10.11 35.52
CA GLY A 332 -3.93 11.20 36.21
C GLY A 332 -2.96 12.00 35.36
N ALA A 333 -2.95 11.85 34.02
CA ALA A 333 -2.03 12.60 33.15
C ALA A 333 -2.59 13.99 32.84
N ASP A 334 -1.76 15.03 32.84
CA ASP A 334 -2.16 16.37 32.39
C ASP A 334 -2.11 16.47 30.86
N ALA A 335 -1.13 15.80 30.26
CA ALA A 335 -1.02 15.63 28.83
C ALA A 335 -0.36 14.28 28.47
N ALA A 336 -0.43 13.91 27.21
CA ALA A 336 0.29 12.78 26.65
C ALA A 336 0.80 13.08 25.24
N VAL A 337 1.92 12.47 24.89
CA VAL A 337 2.44 12.40 23.53
C VAL A 337 2.28 10.97 23.07
N LEU A 338 1.44 10.79 22.06
CA LEU A 338 1.01 9.48 21.59
C LEU A 338 1.42 9.30 20.13
N GLY A 339 2.27 8.31 19.87
CA GLY A 339 2.64 7.88 18.51
C GLY A 339 1.74 6.76 18.03
N PHE A 340 1.11 6.96 16.87
CA PHE A 340 0.33 5.94 16.18
C PHE A 340 0.85 5.74 14.76
N SER A 341 0.59 4.55 14.21
CA SER A 341 0.84 4.27 12.79
C SER A 341 -0.51 4.10 12.08
N PRO A 342 -0.73 4.75 10.93
CA PRO A 342 -1.89 4.47 10.11
C PRO A 342 -1.98 2.97 9.81
N PRO A 343 -3.20 2.40 9.76
CA PRO A 343 -3.37 0.99 9.43
C PRO A 343 -2.80 0.65 8.05
N GLY A 344 -2.25 -0.56 7.91
CA GLY A 344 -1.97 -1.14 6.60
C GLY A 344 -0.52 -1.50 6.34
N GLU A 345 0.42 -0.56 6.39
CA GLU A 345 1.73 -0.83 5.80
C GLU A 345 2.51 -1.96 6.51
N ASP A 346 2.84 -3.01 5.75
CA ASP A 346 3.56 -4.18 6.26
C ASP A 346 4.93 -3.80 6.83
N GLY A 347 5.26 -4.37 7.99
CA GLY A 347 6.46 -4.04 8.74
C GLY A 347 6.48 -2.64 9.39
N ALA A 348 5.49 -1.78 9.17
CA ALA A 348 5.42 -0.42 9.74
C ALA A 348 4.21 -0.22 10.67
N ALA A 349 3.04 -0.73 10.32
CA ALA A 349 1.83 -0.64 11.12
C ALA A 349 1.68 -1.88 12.04
N PRO A 350 1.32 -1.70 13.32
CA PRO A 350 0.87 -2.82 14.15
C PRO A 350 -0.40 -3.47 13.60
N ALA A 351 -0.57 -4.76 13.90
CA ALA A 351 -1.72 -5.55 13.44
C ALA A 351 -3.08 -4.90 13.72
N TRP A 352 -3.18 -4.22 14.87
CA TRP A 352 -4.41 -3.60 15.34
C TRP A 352 -4.33 -2.07 15.35
N ALA A 353 -3.46 -1.52 14.50
CA ALA A 353 -3.44 -0.09 14.19
C ALA A 353 -4.83 0.41 13.85
N ARG A 354 -5.17 1.62 14.31
CA ARG A 354 -6.47 2.25 14.04
C ARG A 354 -6.27 3.59 13.35
N PRO A 355 -7.23 4.02 12.52
CA PRO A 355 -7.21 5.36 11.96
C PRO A 355 -7.09 6.42 13.07
N LEU A 356 -6.36 7.50 12.81
CA LEU A 356 -6.18 8.57 13.78
C LEU A 356 -7.53 9.13 14.28
N ALA A 357 -8.56 9.14 13.44
CA ALA A 357 -9.91 9.55 13.81
C ALA A 357 -10.49 8.71 14.98
N SER A 358 -10.27 7.40 14.99
CA SER A 358 -10.66 6.53 16.12
C SER A 358 -9.93 6.91 17.40
N ARG A 359 -8.63 7.23 17.29
CA ARG A 359 -7.79 7.63 18.44
C ARG A 359 -8.21 8.99 18.99
N VAL A 360 -8.49 9.96 18.11
CA VAL A 360 -9.02 11.28 18.50
C VAL A 360 -10.38 11.14 19.19
N ALA A 361 -11.29 10.32 18.66
CA ALA A 361 -12.58 10.07 19.29
C ALA A 361 -12.45 9.39 20.67
N ALA A 362 -11.51 8.46 20.83
CA ALA A 362 -11.25 7.82 22.13
C ALA A 362 -10.66 8.81 23.14
N LEU A 363 -9.72 9.65 22.73
CA LEU A 363 -9.14 10.72 23.56
C LEU A 363 -10.21 11.73 24.01
N ASP A 364 -11.09 12.10 23.09
CA ASP A 364 -12.22 13.00 23.37
C ASP A 364 -13.12 12.46 24.49
N ARG A 365 -13.51 11.18 24.43
CA ARG A 365 -14.29 10.50 25.48
C ARG A 365 -13.57 10.47 26.83
N LEU A 366 -12.24 10.41 26.83
CA LEU A 366 -11.41 10.44 28.03
C LEU A 366 -11.16 11.87 28.55
N GLY A 367 -11.75 12.90 27.92
CA GLY A 367 -11.62 14.29 28.35
C GLY A 367 -10.33 14.96 27.87
N PHE A 368 -9.73 14.49 26.77
CA PHE A 368 -8.53 15.09 26.18
C PHE A 368 -8.82 15.75 24.83
N GLY A 369 -8.24 16.93 24.60
CA GLY A 369 -8.12 17.52 23.27
C GLY A 369 -6.85 17.00 22.59
N ALA A 370 -6.98 16.39 21.40
CA ALA A 370 -5.84 15.93 20.61
C ALA A 370 -5.39 17.05 19.66
N HIS A 371 -4.09 17.26 19.54
CA HIS A 371 -3.47 18.27 18.69
C HIS A 371 -2.35 17.62 17.87
N ASP A 372 -2.12 18.13 16.66
CA ASP A 372 -1.03 17.61 15.84
C ASP A 372 0.34 17.98 16.43
N LEU A 373 1.23 16.98 16.60
CA LEU A 373 2.63 17.20 16.98
C LEU A 373 3.54 17.42 15.75
N VAL A 374 3.14 16.94 14.57
CA VAL A 374 4.04 16.67 13.43
C VAL A 374 4.36 17.91 12.60
N TYR A 375 3.45 18.88 12.46
CA TYR A 375 3.73 20.10 11.70
C TYR A 375 4.57 21.10 12.53
N PRO A 376 5.86 21.41 12.23
CA PRO A 376 6.68 21.14 11.02
C PRO A 376 8.03 20.40 11.29
N PHE A 377 8.10 19.51 12.28
CA PHE A 377 9.38 19.01 12.83
C PHE A 377 9.80 17.61 12.37
N LEU A 378 8.80 16.75 12.08
CA LEU A 378 9.03 15.38 11.59
C LEU A 378 8.62 15.20 10.12
N GLU A 379 8.04 16.23 9.52
CA GLU A 379 7.76 16.19 8.09
C GLU A 379 9.06 16.40 7.30
N PRO A 380 9.30 15.59 6.25
CA PRO A 380 10.37 15.84 5.32
C PRO A 380 10.05 17.14 4.55
N TYR A 381 10.48 18.29 5.07
CA TYR A 381 10.69 19.48 4.25
C TYR A 381 11.86 19.23 3.29
N THR A 382 11.63 18.44 2.24
CA THR A 382 12.55 18.39 1.12
C THR A 382 12.55 19.76 0.48
N HIS A 383 13.61 20.54 0.70
CA HIS A 383 13.86 21.72 -0.11
C HIS A 383 13.80 21.26 -1.58
N PRO A 384 13.09 21.95 -2.49
CA PRO A 384 12.98 21.54 -3.90
C PRO A 384 14.34 21.40 -4.62
N TYR A 385 15.44 21.82 -3.97
CA TYR A 385 16.81 21.77 -4.47
C TYR A 385 17.75 20.83 -3.66
N GLY A 386 17.22 19.89 -2.88
CA GLY A 386 17.98 18.68 -2.51
C GLY A 386 18.95 18.78 -1.33
N GLY A 387 18.51 19.30 -0.19
CA GLY A 387 19.14 18.99 1.10
C GLY A 387 18.29 17.96 1.86
N PRO A 388 18.87 16.87 2.43
CA PRO A 388 18.10 16.00 3.31
C PRO A 388 17.64 16.80 4.53
N THR A 389 16.37 16.68 4.90
CA THR A 389 15.95 17.04 6.25
C THR A 389 16.68 16.18 7.26
N ALA A 390 16.70 16.62 8.51
CA ALA A 390 17.33 15.86 9.59
C ALA A 390 16.77 14.43 9.75
N LEU A 391 15.52 14.17 9.32
CA LEU A 391 14.87 12.86 9.40
C LEU A 391 14.03 12.60 8.15
N THR A 392 14.56 11.85 7.18
CA THR A 392 13.78 11.41 6.01
C THR A 392 12.96 10.18 6.37
N ARG A 393 11.63 10.30 6.26
CA ARG A 393 10.72 9.19 6.58
C ARG A 393 10.63 8.15 5.44
N LYS A 394 10.86 6.92 5.87
CA LYS A 394 10.75 5.56 5.32
C LYS A 394 9.39 5.08 4.86
N THR A 395 8.52 5.09 5.87
CA THR A 395 7.31 4.30 6.02
C THR A 395 6.33 5.12 6.86
N SER A 396 5.13 4.61 7.08
CA SER A 396 4.06 5.17 7.88
C SER A 396 4.24 4.98 9.39
N ALA A 397 5.33 4.35 9.85
CA ALA A 397 5.53 4.15 11.28
C ALA A 397 5.61 5.51 12.01
N LEU A 398 4.79 5.67 13.05
CA LEU A 398 4.65 6.91 13.83
C LEU A 398 4.23 8.13 12.99
N LEU A 399 3.58 7.92 11.84
CA LEU A 399 3.09 9.00 10.98
C LEU A 399 2.02 9.84 11.70
N ASP A 400 1.24 9.20 12.57
CA ASP A 400 0.14 9.83 13.33
C ASP A 400 0.52 10.06 14.78
N THR A 401 1.50 10.93 15.01
CA THR A 401 1.89 11.35 16.36
C THR A 401 1.11 12.58 16.79
N VAL A 402 0.47 12.53 17.96
CA VAL A 402 -0.36 13.62 18.51
C VAL A 402 0.04 13.99 19.93
N VAL A 403 -0.32 15.21 20.32
CA VAL A 403 -0.33 15.70 21.70
C VAL A 403 -1.76 15.69 22.20
N ALA A 404 -2.05 14.94 23.24
CA ALA A 404 -3.33 14.96 23.94
C ALA A 404 -3.23 15.80 25.21
N VAL A 405 -4.06 16.82 25.40
CA VAL A 405 -4.08 17.69 26.59
C VAL A 405 -5.41 17.53 27.32
N ARG A 406 -5.37 17.32 28.64
CA ARG A 406 -6.60 17.18 29.44
C ARG A 406 -7.39 18.49 29.43
N ARG A 407 -8.69 18.41 29.19
CA ARG A 407 -9.61 19.55 29.30
C ARG A 407 -9.63 20.08 30.75
N GLY A 408 -9.62 21.40 30.89
CA GLY A 408 -9.52 22.07 32.19
C GLY A 408 -8.08 22.29 32.68
N SER A 409 -7.07 21.84 31.95
CA SER A 409 -5.67 22.23 32.21
C SER A 409 -5.37 23.57 31.53
N ASP A 410 -5.85 24.68 32.11
CA ASP A 410 -5.83 26.02 31.47
C ASP A 410 -4.42 26.44 31.00
N ALA A 411 -3.39 26.14 31.80
CA ALA A 411 -2.01 26.51 31.49
C ALA A 411 -1.42 25.73 30.29
N LEU A 412 -1.75 24.44 30.14
CA LEU A 412 -1.28 23.62 29.02
C LEU A 412 -2.16 23.78 27.78
N GLY A 413 -3.47 23.86 27.98
CA GLY A 413 -4.46 24.02 26.91
C GLY A 413 -4.22 25.30 26.12
N MET A 414 -4.09 26.45 26.79
CA MET A 414 -3.83 27.73 26.11
C MET A 414 -2.51 27.72 25.32
N ARG A 415 -1.43 27.17 25.89
CA ARG A 415 -0.14 27.09 25.21
C ARG A 415 -0.20 26.19 23.99
N THR A 416 -0.78 25.01 24.14
CA THR A 416 -0.89 24.04 23.03
C THR A 416 -1.75 24.60 21.92
N ALA A 417 -2.91 25.19 22.23
CA ALA A 417 -3.78 25.82 21.25
C ALA A 417 -3.09 27.00 20.52
N SER A 418 -2.35 27.84 21.24
CA SER A 418 -1.64 28.98 20.63
C SER A 418 -0.54 28.58 19.65
N VAL A 419 0.07 27.40 19.85
CA VAL A 419 1.19 26.91 19.02
C VAL A 419 0.70 25.97 17.92
N ARG A 420 -0.37 25.20 18.16
CA ARG A 420 -0.80 24.08 17.30
C ARG A 420 -2.17 24.27 16.65
N GLY A 421 -2.91 25.32 17.00
CA GLY A 421 -4.27 25.54 16.53
C GLY A 421 -5.31 24.75 17.31
N GLU A 422 -6.49 24.61 16.72
CA GLU A 422 -7.62 23.92 17.33
C GLU A 422 -7.35 22.43 17.57
N ALA A 423 -8.07 21.85 18.53
CA ALA A 423 -8.03 20.41 18.74
C ALA A 423 -8.61 19.69 17.51
N LEU A 424 -7.98 18.58 17.13
CA LEU A 424 -8.46 17.71 16.07
C LEU A 424 -9.85 17.17 16.42
N THR A 425 -10.74 17.25 15.44
CA THR A 425 -11.96 16.45 15.36
C THR A 425 -11.66 15.14 14.61
N ALA A 426 -12.55 14.15 14.71
CA ALA A 426 -12.46 12.93 13.90
C ALA A 426 -12.33 13.25 12.39
N SER A 427 -13.12 14.22 11.88
CA SER A 427 -13.04 14.64 10.48
C SER A 427 -11.67 15.22 10.11
N SER A 428 -11.16 16.18 10.88
CA SER A 428 -9.83 16.75 10.63
C SER A 428 -8.71 15.73 10.77
N ALA A 429 -8.87 14.72 11.64
CA ALA A 429 -7.92 13.63 11.81
C ALA A 429 -7.88 12.69 10.59
N ARG A 430 -9.03 12.40 9.96
CA ARG A 430 -9.07 11.65 8.68
C ARG A 430 -8.33 12.41 7.59
N ALA A 431 -8.64 13.70 7.43
CA ALA A 431 -7.99 14.55 6.43
C ALA A 431 -6.48 14.64 6.65
N LEU A 432 -6.05 14.79 7.90
CA LEU A 432 -4.63 14.84 8.27
C LEU A 432 -3.89 13.53 7.94
N THR A 433 -4.51 12.38 8.25
CA THR A 433 -3.94 11.06 7.94
C THR A 433 -3.79 10.87 6.42
N ASP A 434 -4.84 11.21 5.66
CA ASP A 434 -4.84 11.08 4.20
C ASP A 434 -3.76 11.95 3.55
N MET A 435 -3.69 13.23 3.94
CA MET A 435 -2.66 14.15 3.47
C MET A 435 -1.26 13.60 3.72
N ARG A 436 -1.00 13.04 4.91
CA ARG A 436 0.31 12.48 5.27
C ARG A 436 0.68 11.24 4.47
N LEU A 437 -0.27 10.33 4.24
CA LEU A 437 -0.05 9.15 3.43
C LEU A 437 0.18 9.52 1.96
N GLN A 438 -0.54 10.53 1.44
CA GLN A 438 -0.30 11.08 0.10
C GLN A 438 1.09 11.72 -0.01
N LEU A 439 1.52 12.50 1.00
CA LEU A 439 2.86 13.07 1.03
C LEU A 439 3.94 11.98 1.08
N LEU A 440 3.75 10.94 1.90
CA LEU A 440 4.66 9.79 1.96
C LEU A 440 4.76 9.10 0.60
N TYR A 441 3.63 8.79 -0.02
CA TYR A 441 3.58 8.21 -1.37
C TYR A 441 4.27 9.13 -2.40
N GLY A 442 3.98 10.43 -2.40
CA GLY A 442 4.60 11.40 -3.31
C GLY A 442 6.12 11.45 -3.17
N VAL A 443 6.64 11.52 -1.94
CA VAL A 443 8.09 11.49 -1.67
C VAL A 443 8.74 10.22 -2.22
N ARG A 444 8.06 9.07 -2.11
CA ARG A 444 8.52 7.79 -2.65
C ARG A 444 8.52 7.79 -4.18
N CYS A 445 7.45 8.28 -4.81
CA CYS A 445 7.39 8.44 -6.27
C CYS A 445 8.53 9.32 -6.78
N PHE A 446 8.78 10.46 -6.13
CA PHE A 446 9.90 11.33 -6.50
C PHE A 446 11.27 10.65 -6.31
N ALA A 447 11.44 9.86 -5.25
CA ALA A 447 12.67 9.09 -5.05
C ALA A 447 12.86 8.01 -6.14
N ALA A 448 11.80 7.29 -6.49
CA ALA A 448 11.82 6.29 -7.56
C ALA A 448 12.12 6.92 -8.93
N MET A 449 11.48 8.05 -9.27
CA MET A 449 11.74 8.78 -10.52
C MET A 449 13.18 9.29 -10.60
N ARG A 450 13.74 9.81 -9.49
CA ARG A 450 15.17 10.19 -9.43
C ARG A 450 16.07 8.98 -9.66
N SER A 451 15.82 7.88 -8.97
CA SER A 451 16.62 6.65 -9.15
C SER A 451 16.55 6.11 -10.58
N ALA A 452 15.38 6.17 -11.22
CA ALA A 452 15.21 5.76 -12.61
C ALA A 452 15.98 6.67 -13.57
N ARG A 453 15.93 7.99 -13.34
CA ARG A 453 16.72 8.97 -14.09
C ARG A 453 18.22 8.72 -13.92
N ASP A 454 18.70 8.54 -12.69
CA ASP A 454 20.11 8.29 -12.40
C ASP A 454 20.60 7.00 -13.09
N ALA A 455 19.75 5.97 -13.16
CA ALA A 455 20.05 4.74 -13.90
C ALA A 455 20.12 4.95 -15.42
N VAL A 456 19.24 5.76 -15.99
CA VAL A 456 19.28 6.15 -17.42
C VAL A 456 20.53 6.96 -17.72
N ASP A 457 20.85 7.95 -16.89
CA ASP A 457 22.03 8.81 -17.03
C ASP A 457 23.32 7.97 -16.93
N ALA A 458 23.39 7.01 -15.99
CA ALA A 458 24.50 6.05 -15.88
C ALA A 458 24.61 5.13 -17.11
N GLY A 459 23.48 4.64 -17.63
CA GLY A 459 23.45 3.84 -18.86
C GLY A 459 23.95 4.61 -20.07
N PHE A 460 23.54 5.87 -20.22
CA PHE A 460 23.99 6.76 -21.29
C PHE A 460 25.50 7.09 -21.17
N ALA A 461 25.99 7.32 -19.95
CA ALA A 461 27.42 7.50 -19.69
C ALA A 461 28.22 6.23 -20.05
N GLY A 462 27.69 5.05 -19.72
CA GLY A 462 28.28 3.76 -20.07
C GLY A 462 28.36 3.54 -21.59
N LEU A 463 27.27 3.83 -22.31
CA LEU A 463 27.23 3.75 -23.78
C LEU A 463 28.21 4.75 -24.43
N SER A 464 28.24 5.97 -23.91
CA SER A 464 29.16 7.02 -24.39
C SER A 464 30.63 6.60 -24.20
N ALA A 465 30.96 6.02 -23.05
CA ALA A 465 32.31 5.47 -22.80
C ALA A 465 32.65 4.28 -23.70
N ALA A 466 31.67 3.41 -24.03
CA ALA A 466 31.87 2.31 -24.95
C ALA A 466 32.12 2.80 -26.40
N HIS A 467 31.37 3.80 -26.86
CA HIS A 467 31.60 4.44 -28.16
C HIS A 467 32.96 5.14 -28.24
N ALA A 468 33.38 5.84 -27.18
CA ALA A 468 34.71 6.46 -27.12
C ALA A 468 35.83 5.42 -27.29
N ARG A 469 35.74 4.28 -26.59
CA ARG A 469 36.70 3.17 -26.74
C ARG A 469 36.70 2.58 -28.16
N GLN A 470 35.52 2.42 -28.78
CA GLN A 470 35.45 1.97 -30.18
C GLN A 470 36.08 2.96 -31.15
N ALA A 471 35.87 4.27 -30.94
CA ALA A 471 36.49 5.32 -31.73
C ALA A 471 38.02 5.30 -31.61
N GLU A 472 38.56 5.11 -30.40
CA GLU A 472 40.00 4.96 -30.16
C GLU A 472 40.60 3.73 -30.87
N LEU A 473 39.89 2.60 -30.85
CA LEU A 473 40.29 1.38 -31.58
C LEU A 473 40.30 1.60 -33.10
N LEU A 474 39.27 2.27 -33.65
CA LEU A 474 39.20 2.62 -35.07
C LEU A 474 40.30 3.62 -35.48
N ALA A 475 40.62 4.58 -34.61
CA ALA A 475 41.74 5.50 -34.81
C ALA A 475 43.09 4.75 -34.83
N HIS A 476 43.28 3.75 -33.96
CA HIS A 476 44.46 2.87 -34.00
C HIS A 476 44.54 2.07 -35.30
N TRP A 477 43.42 1.53 -35.78
CA TRP A 477 43.39 0.77 -37.04
C TRP A 477 43.75 1.62 -38.26
N THR A 478 43.29 2.86 -38.32
CA THR A 478 43.65 3.78 -39.41
C THR A 478 45.13 4.17 -39.36
N ALA A 479 45.71 4.34 -38.17
CA ALA A 479 47.16 4.54 -38.00
C ALA A 479 47.98 3.32 -38.47
N TRP A 480 47.51 2.10 -38.20
CA TRP A 480 48.14 0.87 -38.71
C TRP A 480 48.10 0.76 -40.23
N ARG A 481 46.99 1.14 -40.88
CA ARG A 481 46.90 1.19 -42.35
C ARG A 481 47.91 2.17 -42.96
N VAL A 482 48.12 3.33 -42.34
CA VAL A 482 49.15 4.29 -42.77
C VAL A 482 50.56 3.70 -42.59
N HIS A 483 50.80 2.92 -41.54
CA HIS A 483 52.10 2.30 -41.29
C HIS A 483 52.41 1.15 -42.28
N ILE A 484 51.43 0.29 -42.58
CA ILE A 484 51.55 -0.78 -43.59
C ILE A 484 51.72 -0.19 -44.99
N GLY A 485 50.98 0.88 -45.33
CA GLY A 485 51.15 1.61 -46.59
C GLY A 485 52.57 2.19 -46.74
N ARG A 486 53.15 2.72 -45.66
CA ARG A 486 54.54 3.22 -45.66
C ARG A 486 55.58 2.11 -45.81
N LEU A 487 55.39 0.94 -45.21
CA LEU A 487 56.29 -0.21 -45.38
C LEU A 487 56.26 -0.79 -46.80
N HIS A 488 55.11 -0.75 -47.49
CA HIS A 488 55.02 -1.16 -48.90
C HIS A 488 55.66 -0.17 -49.88
N PHE A 489 55.63 1.14 -49.60
CA PHE A 489 56.26 2.16 -50.46
C PHE A 489 57.80 2.22 -50.33
N TRP A 490 58.39 1.63 -49.29
CA TRP A 490 59.84 1.63 -49.07
C TRP A 490 60.58 0.39 -49.58
N ARG A 491 59.87 -0.62 -50.10
CA ARG A 491 60.49 -1.66 -50.94
C ARG A 491 60.64 -1.11 -52.37
N ARG A 492 61.63 -0.24 -52.59
CA ARG A 492 62.15 -0.04 -53.95
C ARG A 492 62.71 -1.40 -54.41
N PRO A 493 62.37 -1.89 -55.62
CA PRO A 493 63.11 -2.99 -56.20
C PRO A 493 64.56 -2.52 -56.35
N THR A 494 65.48 -3.20 -55.66
CA THR A 494 66.90 -3.12 -55.99
C THR A 494 67.03 -3.55 -57.44
N VAL A 495 67.29 -2.59 -58.32
CA VAL A 495 67.69 -2.83 -59.69
C VAL A 495 69.02 -3.60 -59.62
N GLN A 496 68.98 -4.90 -59.89
CA GLN A 496 70.16 -5.67 -60.25
C GLN A 496 70.55 -5.28 -61.67
N GLY A 497 71.68 -4.61 -61.81
CA GLY A 497 72.50 -4.58 -63.02
C GLY A 497 73.70 -5.47 -62.82
#